data_AF-A0A920R937-F1
#
_entry.id   AF-A0A920R937-F1
#
_cell.length_a   1.000
_cell.length_b   1.000
_cell.length_c   1.000
_cell.angle_alpha   90.00
_cell.angle_beta   90.00
_cell.angle_gamma   90.00
#
_symmetry.space_group_name_H-M   'P 1'
#
loop_
_entity.id
_entity.type
_entity.pdbx_description
1 polymer ?
#
loop_
_entity_poly.entity_id
_entity_poly.type
_entity_poly.pdbx_seq_one_letter_code
_entity_poly.pdbx_strand_id
1 'polypeptide(L)' 'MPRRRVVAKREVLPDPKFGSKVLAKFMNHVMVDGKKSVAEKIVYGALDWWRRRLVSIP' A
#
# COMPACT_ATOMS: atom_id res chain seq x y z
N MET A 1 -19.79 15.43 1.97
CA MET A 1 -20.47 14.83 0.80
C MET A 1 -21.03 15.97 -0.05
N PRO A 2 -20.46 16.26 -1.23
CA PRO A 2 -20.91 17.40 -2.03
C PRO A 2 -21.85 16.98 -3.16
N ARG A 3 -22.98 17.68 -3.30
CA ARG A 3 -23.94 17.47 -4.40
C ARG A 3 -23.59 18.22 -5.69
N ARG A 4 -22.62 19.15 -5.70
CA ARG A 4 -22.31 19.99 -6.88
C ARG A 4 -20.83 20.39 -7.05
N ARG A 5 -19.93 20.00 -6.14
CA ARG A 5 -18.52 20.43 -6.13
C ARG A 5 -17.58 19.24 -6.33
N VAL A 6 -16.60 19.38 -7.23
CA VAL A 6 -15.53 18.41 -7.42
C VAL A 6 -14.73 18.31 -6.11
N VAL A 7 -14.67 17.12 -5.53
CA VAL A 7 -13.88 16.87 -4.31
C VAL A 7 -12.41 16.89 -4.69
N ALA A 8 -11.62 17.73 -4.01
CA ALA A 8 -10.17 17.71 -4.14
C ALA A 8 -9.65 16.30 -3.79
N LYS A 9 -8.81 15.73 -4.67
CA LYS A 9 -8.19 14.43 -4.41
C LYS A 9 -7.31 14.57 -3.17
N ARG A 10 -7.53 13.70 -2.18
CA ARG A 10 -6.68 13.64 -0.99
C ARG A 10 -5.28 13.19 -1.41
N GLU A 11 -4.26 13.95 -1.00
CA GLU A 11 -2.87 13.56 -1.22
C GLU A 11 -2.51 12.41 -0.27
N VAL A 12 -1.90 11.37 -0.82
CA VAL A 12 -1.42 10.21 -0.07
C VAL A 12 0.07 10.37 0.12
N LEU A 13 0.52 10.32 1.38
CA LEU A 13 1.94 10.32 1.71
C LEU A 13 2.61 9.09 1.09
N PRO A 14 3.84 9.23 0.57
CA PRO A 14 4.58 8.09 0.03
C PRO A 14 4.89 7.06 1.12
N ASP A 15 5.05 5.80 0.70
CA ASP A 15 5.40 4.70 1.59
C ASP A 15 6.74 4.96 2.30
N PRO A 16 6.86 4.74 3.62
CA PRO A 16 8.08 5.07 4.37
C PRO A 16 9.28 4.19 4.01
N LYS A 17 9.08 3.00 3.43
CA LYS A 17 10.16 2.05 3.13
C LYS A 17 10.62 2.13 1.67
N PHE A 18 9.69 2.30 0.74
CA PHE A 18 9.96 2.29 -0.71
C PHE A 18 9.71 3.64 -1.38
N GLY A 19 9.22 4.67 -0.66
CA GLY A 19 8.93 5.99 -1.22
C GLY A 19 7.81 6.00 -2.27
N SER A 20 7.13 4.88 -2.51
CA SER A 20 6.16 4.73 -3.59
C SER A 20 4.77 5.18 -3.15
N LYS A 21 4.17 6.11 -3.91
CA LYS A 21 2.77 6.52 -3.75
C LYS A 21 1.79 5.41 -4.12
N VAL A 22 2.18 4.50 -5.03
CA VAL A 22 1.35 3.36 -5.45
C VAL A 22 1.26 2.36 -4.31
N LEU A 23 2.39 2.04 -3.68
CA LEU A 23 2.46 1.09 -2.57
C LEU A 23 1.73 1.63 -1.33
N ALA A 24 1.84 2.93 -1.06
CA ALA A 24 1.05 3.58 0.00
C ALA A 24 -0.46 3.51 -0.26
N LYS A 25 -0.91 3.75 -1.49
CA LYS A 25 -2.33 3.57 -1.85
C LYS A 25 -2.77 2.12 -1.69
N PHE A 26 -1.94 1.17 -2.09
CA PHE A 26 -2.24 -0.25 -1.96
C PHE A 26 -2.39 -0.67 -0.49
N MET A 27 -1.47 -0.25 0.39
CA MET A 27 -1.57 -0.49 1.83
C MET A 27 -2.86 0.08 2.42
N ASN A 28 -3.27 1.29 2.00
CA ASN A 28 -4.52 1.89 2.48
C ASN A 28 -5.76 1.10 2.07
N HIS A 29 -5.73 0.36 0.96
CA HIS A 29 -6.85 -0.50 0.54
C HIS A 29 -6.81 -1.88 1.21
N VAL A 30 -5.63 -2.41 1.52
CA VAL A 30 -5.46 -3.69 2.23
C VAL A 30 -5.77 -3.55 3.73
N MET A 31 -5.62 -2.34 4.28
CA MET A 31 -5.80 -2.07 5.70
C MET A 31 -7.27 -2.24 6.13
N VAL A 32 -7.48 -3.13 7.10
CA VAL A 32 -8.77 -3.35 7.78
C VAL A 32 -8.70 -2.73 9.18
N ASP A 33 -9.79 -2.08 9.61
CA ASP A 33 -9.91 -1.38 10.90
C ASP A 33 -8.84 -0.31 11.19
N GLY A 34 -8.19 0.25 10.17
CA GLY A 34 -7.09 1.22 10.37
C GLY A 34 -5.80 0.61 10.93
N LYS A 35 -5.65 -0.72 10.91
CA LYS A 35 -4.48 -1.44 11.44
C LYS A 35 -3.29 -1.37 10.47
N LYS A 36 -2.61 -0.22 10.42
CA LYS A 36 -1.50 0.04 9.48
C LYS A 36 -0.32 -0.93 9.64
N SER A 37 0.09 -1.22 10.89
CA SER A 37 1.20 -2.14 11.17
C SER A 37 0.93 -3.57 10.65
N VAL A 38 -0.33 -4.02 10.70
CA VAL A 38 -0.71 -5.35 10.20
C VAL A 38 -0.70 -5.36 8.67
N ALA A 39 -1.24 -4.32 8.03
CA ALA A 39 -1.22 -4.18 6.58
C ALA A 39 0.22 -4.13 6.05
N GLU A 40 1.11 -3.37 6.69
CA GLU A 40 2.55 -3.28 6.35
C GLU A 40 3.22 -4.66 6.42
N LYS A 41 2.99 -5.43 7.50
CA LYS A 41 3.56 -6.78 7.65
C LYS A 41 3.12 -7.73 6.53
N ILE A 42 1.83 -7.72 6.18
CA ILE A 42 1.28 -8.58 5.12
C ILE A 42 1.89 -8.22 3.77
N VAL A 43 1.87 -6.93 3.40
CA VAL A 43 2.33 -6.47 2.09
C VAL A 43 3.83 -6.66 1.92
N TYR A 44 4.64 -6.29 2.91
CA TYR A 44 6.08 -6.50 2.84
C TYR A 44 6.47 -7.98 2.93
N GLY A 45 5.73 -8.78 3.71
CA GLY A 45 5.91 -10.24 3.76
C GLY A 45 5.63 -10.91 2.41
N ALA A 46 4.55 -10.49 1.73
CA ALA A 46 4.21 -10.99 0.40
C ALA A 46 5.28 -10.61 -0.65
N LEU A 47 5.80 -9.37 -0.59
CA LEU A 47 6.88 -8.93 -1.48
C LEU A 47 8.18 -9.70 -1.24
N ASP A 48 8.54 -9.98 0.01
CA ASP A 48 9.72 -10.78 0.33
C ASP A 48 9.57 -12.24 -0.14
N TRP A 49 8.39 -12.84 0.07
CA TRP A 49 8.08 -14.17 -0.43
C TRP A 49 8.17 -14.24 -1.97
N TRP A 50 7.59 -13.25 -2.65
CA TRP A 50 7.64 -13.17 -4.12
C TRP A 50 9.07 -13.01 -4.64
N ARG A 51 9.88 -12.17 -3.98
CA ARG A 51 11.30 -12.02 -4.30
C ARG A 51 12.06 -13.35 -4.19
N ARG A 52 11.84 -14.11 -3.11
CA ARG A 52 12.46 -15.43 -2.94
C ARG A 52 12.05 -16.41 -4.05
N ARG A 53 10.78 -16.38 -4.47
CA ARG A 53 10.26 -17.23 -5.53
C ARG A 53 10.87 -16.87 -6.89
N LEU A 54 11.01 -15.60 -7.22
CA LEU A 54 11.62 -15.19 -8.49
C LEU A 54 13.09 -15.56 -8.62
N VAL A 55 13.86 -15.49 -7.52
CA VAL A 55 15.28 -15.90 -7.53
C VAL A 55 15.44 -17.41 -7.74
N SER A 56 14.39 -18.20 -7.48
CA SER A 56 14.37 -19.66 -7.74
C SER A 56 13.98 -20.06 -9.17
N ILE A 57 13.67 -19.10 -10.04
CA ILE A 57 13.36 -19.36 -11.45
C ILE A 57 14.65 -19.10 -12.25
N PRO A 58 15.24 -20.13 -12.90
CA PRO A 58 16.41 -19.95 -13.76
C PRO A 58 16.10 -19.11 -15.01
#